data_AF-A0A9P6HJQ8-F1
#
_entry.id   AF-A0A9P6HJQ8-F1
#
_cell.length_a   1.000
_cell.length_b   1.000
_cell.length_c   1.000
_cell.angle_alpha   90.00
_cell.angle_beta   90.00
_cell.angle_gamma   90.00
#
_symmetry.space_group_name_H-M   'P 1'
#
loop_
_entity.id
_entity.type
_entity.pdbx_description
1 polymer ?
#
loop_
_entity_poly.entity_id
_entity_poly.type
_entity_poly.pdbx_seq_one_letter_code
_entity_poly.pdbx_strand_id
1 'polypeptide(L)'
;MFSARVELDEEVAGGDGSGGTESIRSLLCPPPIPGVDDWGIPPASQNPCDPGVEAKLMHFHTLKNDPNAPKHFNDSLMMNRSFRNPHLYAKLVEFVDVDEKATNFPRDVWDPTDMHEEWFADKIGKIIGSDQTRFLTEFVAEAQKIRYEQQTSGSGQREKRSRIEFATSRRR
;
A
#
# COMPACT_ATOMS: atom_id res chain seq x y z
N MET A 1 -34.97 21.47 27.73
CA MET A 1 -36.00 20.45 27.48
C MET A 1 -36.51 20.65 26.05
N PHE A 2 -35.74 20.20 25.06
CA PHE A 2 -36.19 20.04 23.68
C PHE A 2 -35.42 18.83 23.14
N SER A 3 -36.10 17.68 23.15
CA SER A 3 -35.62 16.42 22.60
C SER A 3 -36.12 16.35 21.17
N ALA A 4 -35.29 16.73 20.21
CA ALA A 4 -35.56 16.48 18.80
C ALA A 4 -34.96 15.12 18.43
N ARG A 5 -35.73 14.07 18.72
CA ARG A 5 -35.53 12.75 18.11
C ARG A 5 -35.97 12.92 16.66
N VAL A 6 -35.03 12.84 15.72
CA VAL A 6 -35.36 12.74 14.30
C VAL A 6 -36.06 11.39 14.13
N GLU A 7 -37.39 11.44 14.08
CA GLU A 7 -38.23 10.33 13.65
C GLU A 7 -37.92 10.09 12.16
N LEU A 8 -37.00 9.16 11.92
CA LEU A 8 -36.97 8.42 10.67
C LEU A 8 -38.17 7.48 10.74
N ASP A 9 -39.26 7.88 10.08
CA ASP A 9 -40.39 6.99 9.78
C ASP A 9 -39.92 5.92 8.79
N GLU A 10 -39.14 4.97 9.30
CA GLU A 10 -38.99 3.66 8.72
C GLU A 10 -40.14 2.84 9.32
N GLU A 11 -41.22 2.64 8.56
CA GLU A 11 -42.25 1.65 8.91
C GLU A 11 -41.60 0.26 8.93
N VAL A 12 -40.97 -0.07 10.06
CA VAL A 12 -40.56 -1.42 10.39
C VAL A 12 -41.78 -2.10 10.98
N ALA A 13 -42.42 -2.91 10.13
CA ALA A 13 -43.44 -3.87 10.52
C ALA A 13 -43.05 -4.57 11.83
N GLY A 14 -43.97 -4.56 12.79
CA GLY A 14 -43.78 -5.11 14.13
C GLY A 14 -43.19 -6.51 14.09
N GLY A 15 -41.94 -6.60 14.54
CA GLY A 15 -41.22 -7.85 14.77
C GLY A 15 -40.35 -7.67 16.00
N ASP A 16 -40.51 -8.56 16.96
CA ASP A 16 -39.83 -8.65 18.26
C ASP A 16 -38.32 -8.96 18.10
N GLY A 17 -37.59 -8.04 17.45
CA GLY A 17 -36.25 -8.25 16.90
C GLY A 17 -35.11 -7.56 17.66
N SER A 18 -35.33 -7.05 18.88
CA SER A 18 -34.30 -6.32 19.64
C SER A 18 -33.07 -7.17 19.96
N GLY A 19 -33.27 -8.44 20.35
CA GLY A 19 -32.17 -9.31 20.80
C GLY A 19 -31.15 -9.70 19.72
N GLY A 20 -31.53 -9.67 18.44
CA GLY A 20 -30.63 -10.08 17.34
C GLY A 20 -29.54 -9.05 17.06
N THR A 21 -29.91 -7.78 17.01
CA THR A 21 -28.95 -6.69 16.71
C THR A 21 -28.05 -6.38 17.90
N GLU A 22 -28.56 -6.51 19.13
CA GLU A 22 -27.81 -6.35 20.37
C GLU A 22 -26.77 -7.47 20.54
N SER A 23 -27.14 -8.71 20.20
CA SER A 23 -26.22 -9.85 20.20
C SER A 23 -25.10 -9.69 19.16
N ILE A 24 -25.44 -9.29 17.93
CA ILE A 24 -24.43 -9.00 16.88
C ILE A 24 -23.50 -7.86 17.31
N ARG A 25 -24.03 -6.78 17.88
CA ARG A 25 -23.21 -5.68 18.41
C ARG A 25 -22.25 -6.17 19.50
N SER A 26 -22.71 -7.02 20.41
CA SER A 26 -21.85 -7.59 21.46
C SER A 26 -20.70 -8.43 20.92
N LEU A 27 -20.89 -9.14 19.80
CA LEU A 27 -19.87 -9.98 19.17
C LEU A 27 -18.88 -9.18 18.32
N LEU A 28 -19.30 -8.05 17.76
CA LEU A 28 -18.47 -7.17 16.93
C LEU A 28 -17.75 -6.09 17.74
N CYS A 29 -18.23 -5.80 18.95
CA CYS A 29 -17.54 -4.88 19.84
C CYS A 29 -16.22 -5.50 20.29
N PRO A 30 -15.09 -4.79 20.13
CA PRO A 30 -13.81 -5.27 20.64
C PRO A 30 -13.86 -5.39 22.19
N PRO A 31 -12.94 -6.15 22.80
CA PRO A 31 -12.93 -6.39 24.26
C PRO A 31 -12.46 -5.15 25.03
N PRO A 32 -13.16 -4.72 26.10
CA PRO A 32 -12.86 -3.45 26.78
C PRO A 32 -11.42 -3.38 27.30
N ILE A 33 -10.81 -2.19 27.18
CA ILE A 33 -9.45 -1.93 27.66
C ILE A 33 -9.48 -1.73 29.18
N PRO A 34 -8.69 -2.47 29.98
CA PRO A 34 -8.67 -2.30 31.43
C PRO A 34 -8.34 -0.86 31.84
N GLY A 35 -9.22 -0.24 32.65
CA GLY A 35 -9.03 1.12 33.17
C GLY A 35 -9.35 2.24 32.19
N VAL A 36 -9.89 1.94 31.01
CA VAL A 36 -10.30 2.93 30.01
C VAL A 36 -11.77 2.73 29.66
N ASP A 37 -12.61 3.66 30.11
CA ASP A 37 -14.03 3.68 29.78
C ASP A 37 -14.23 4.00 28.29
N ASP A 38 -15.16 3.29 27.64
CA ASP A 38 -15.56 3.48 26.24
C ASP A 38 -14.38 3.72 25.27
N TRP A 39 -13.32 2.92 25.39
CA TRP A 39 -12.14 2.99 24.52
C TRP A 39 -11.40 4.35 24.53
N GLY A 40 -11.66 5.19 25.53
CA GLY A 40 -11.13 6.55 25.59
C GLY A 40 -11.75 7.46 24.53
N ILE A 41 -12.87 7.07 23.94
CA ILE A 41 -13.63 7.89 23.01
C ILE A 41 -14.24 9.04 23.83
N PRO A 42 -13.97 10.31 23.45
CA PRO A 42 -14.54 11.44 24.17
C PRO A 42 -16.07 11.44 24.04
N PRO A 43 -16.80 11.94 25.06
CA PRO A 43 -18.24 12.05 24.98
C PRO A 43 -18.64 12.93 23.79
N ALA A 44 -19.82 12.67 23.23
CA ALA A 44 -20.34 13.45 22.11
C ALA A 44 -20.28 14.95 22.42
N SER A 45 -19.85 15.74 21.42
CA SER A 45 -19.75 17.19 21.58
C SER A 45 -21.13 17.78 21.87
N GLN A 46 -21.20 18.69 22.84
CA GLN A 46 -22.43 19.42 23.17
C GLN A 46 -22.57 20.74 22.40
N ASN A 47 -21.57 21.08 21.58
CA ASN A 47 -21.56 22.31 20.81
C ASN A 47 -22.63 22.23 19.70
N PRO A 48 -23.43 23.30 19.49
CA PRO A 48 -24.37 23.33 18.39
C PRO A 48 -23.61 23.26 17.07
N CYS A 49 -24.14 22.48 16.12
CA CYS A 49 -23.63 22.45 14.76
C CYS A 49 -23.80 23.82 14.08
N ASP A 50 -22.88 24.16 13.16
CA ASP A 50 -23.05 25.35 12.33
C ASP A 50 -24.32 25.19 11.46
N PRO A 51 -25.33 26.07 11.60
CA PRO A 51 -26.58 25.97 10.86
C PRO A 51 -26.38 26.00 9.34
N GLY A 52 -25.31 26.65 8.86
CA GLY A 52 -24.97 26.68 7.43
C GLY A 52 -24.54 25.31 6.89
N VAL A 53 -23.83 24.52 7.70
CA VAL A 53 -23.41 23.16 7.34
C VAL A 53 -24.58 22.19 7.45
N GLU A 54 -25.38 22.31 8.51
CA GLU A 54 -26.57 21.50 8.72
C GLU A 54 -27.55 21.62 7.54
N ALA A 55 -27.88 22.84 7.13
CA ALA A 55 -28.78 23.07 6.00
C ALA A 55 -28.26 22.44 4.68
N LYS A 56 -26.95 22.50 4.43
CA LYS A 56 -26.33 21.87 3.25
C LYS A 56 -26.44 20.35 3.30
N LEU A 57 -26.14 19.74 4.46
CA LEU A 57 -26.25 18.29 4.65
C LEU A 57 -27.69 17.83 4.46
N MET A 58 -28.65 18.56 5.05
CA MET A 58 -30.07 18.28 4.89
C MET A 58 -30.49 18.31 3.42
N HIS A 59 -30.05 19.33 2.67
CA HIS A 59 -30.33 19.44 1.24
C HIS A 59 -29.79 18.25 0.42
N PHE A 60 -28.54 17.85 0.63
CA PHE A 60 -27.97 16.68 -0.04
C PHE A 60 -28.66 15.38 0.35
N HIS A 61 -29.11 15.26 1.60
CA HIS A 61 -29.86 14.11 2.06
C HIS A 61 -31.22 13.99 1.37
N THR A 62 -31.94 15.11 1.22
CA THR A 62 -33.20 15.16 0.47
C THR A 62 -32.99 14.76 -0.99
N LEU A 63 -31.94 15.26 -1.66
CA LEU A 63 -31.62 14.89 -3.04
C LEU A 63 -31.25 13.42 -3.21
N LYS A 64 -30.61 12.82 -2.21
CA LYS A 64 -30.22 11.41 -2.23
C LYS A 64 -31.44 10.48 -2.10
N ASN A 65 -32.41 10.87 -1.27
CA ASN A 65 -33.59 10.06 -0.94
C ASN A 65 -34.81 10.37 -1.81
N ASP A 66 -34.69 11.21 -2.84
CA ASP A 66 -35.79 11.48 -3.77
C ASP A 66 -36.21 10.18 -4.48
N PRO A 67 -37.47 9.74 -4.32
CA PRO A 67 -37.94 8.46 -4.85
C PRO A 67 -38.03 8.42 -6.39
N ASN A 68 -38.10 9.58 -7.06
CA ASN A 68 -38.25 9.63 -8.52
C ASN A 68 -36.91 9.70 -9.26
N ALA A 69 -35.91 10.35 -8.67
CA ALA A 69 -34.60 10.55 -9.27
C ALA A 69 -33.52 10.74 -8.17
N PRO A 70 -33.06 9.64 -7.54
CA PRO A 70 -32.04 9.73 -6.50
C PRO A 70 -30.75 10.30 -7.09
N LYS A 71 -30.33 11.47 -6.61
CA LYS A 71 -29.13 12.15 -7.11
C LYS A 71 -27.97 11.94 -6.16
N HIS A 72 -27.06 11.05 -6.53
CA HIS A 72 -25.81 10.88 -5.80
C HIS A 72 -24.79 11.94 -6.23
N PHE A 73 -24.36 12.80 -5.29
CA PHE A 73 -23.41 13.88 -5.61
C PHE A 73 -22.09 13.34 -6.18
N ASN A 74 -21.61 12.19 -5.68
CA ASN A 74 -20.38 11.59 -6.18
C ASN A 74 -20.47 11.23 -7.67
N ASP A 75 -21.66 10.89 -8.19
CA ASP A 75 -21.82 10.55 -9.61
C ASP A 75 -21.62 11.81 -10.46
N SER A 76 -22.22 12.92 -10.03
CA SER A 76 -22.02 14.23 -10.68
C SER A 76 -20.55 14.67 -10.61
N LEU A 77 -19.87 14.37 -9.51
CA LEU A 77 -18.44 14.67 -9.32
C LEU A 77 -17.57 13.84 -10.28
N MET A 78 -17.83 12.54 -10.40
CA MET A 78 -17.06 11.62 -11.25
C MET A 78 -17.30 11.86 -12.75
N MET A 79 -18.46 12.38 -13.14
CA MET A 79 -18.72 12.81 -14.53
C MET A 79 -17.81 13.97 -14.97
N ASN A 80 -17.35 14.80 -14.03
CA ASN A 80 -16.48 15.94 -14.34
C ASN A 80 -15.10 15.48 -14.83
N ARG A 81 -14.69 15.95 -16.01
CA ARG A 81 -13.38 15.62 -16.61
C ARG A 81 -12.21 16.10 -15.75
N SER A 82 -12.35 17.22 -15.06
CA SER A 82 -11.31 17.74 -14.17
C SER A 82 -11.04 16.81 -12.98
N PHE A 83 -12.06 16.06 -12.54
CA PHE A 83 -11.94 15.08 -11.47
C PHE A 83 -11.17 13.82 -11.88
N ARG A 84 -11.04 13.57 -13.19
CA ARG A 84 -10.28 12.46 -13.78
C ARG A 84 -8.83 12.81 -14.10
N ASN A 85 -8.33 13.94 -13.59
CA ASN A 85 -6.94 14.34 -13.77
C ASN A 85 -6.05 13.63 -12.73
N PRO A 86 -5.05 12.83 -13.14
CA PRO A 86 -4.15 12.15 -12.20
C PRO A 86 -3.39 13.11 -11.26
N HIS A 87 -3.22 14.37 -11.64
CA HIS A 87 -2.59 15.38 -10.80
C HIS A 87 -3.55 16.11 -9.85
N LEU A 88 -4.87 15.89 -9.96
CA LEU A 88 -5.83 16.56 -9.06
C LEU A 88 -5.59 16.17 -7.61
N TYR A 89 -5.40 14.88 -7.36
CA TYR A 89 -5.22 14.35 -6.00
C TYR A 89 -4.04 15.02 -5.28
N ALA A 90 -2.88 15.12 -5.93
CA ALA A 90 -1.70 15.80 -5.37
C ALA A 90 -1.98 17.26 -4.98
N LYS A 91 -2.76 17.99 -5.80
CA LYS A 91 -3.17 19.36 -5.49
C LYS A 91 -4.15 19.46 -4.34
N LEU A 92 -5.04 18.47 -4.18
CA LEU A 92 -5.98 18.43 -3.06
C LEU A 92 -5.23 18.21 -1.75
N VAL A 93 -4.25 17.30 -1.74
CA VAL A 93 -3.37 17.07 -0.59
C VAL A 93 -2.61 18.34 -0.22
N GLU A 94 -1.99 19.00 -1.21
CA GLU A 94 -1.31 20.29 -1.03
C GLU A 94 -2.25 21.37 -0.48
N PHE A 95 -3.48 21.46 -0.99
CA PHE A 95 -4.46 22.46 -0.56
C PHE A 95 -4.94 22.27 0.88
N VAL A 96 -5.11 21.02 1.33
CA VAL A 96 -5.58 20.70 2.69
C VAL A 96 -4.41 20.64 3.69
N ASP A 97 -3.17 20.74 3.22
CA ASP A 97 -1.93 20.68 4.03
C ASP A 97 -1.87 19.40 4.89
N VAL A 98 -2.13 18.26 4.25
CA VAL A 98 -2.16 16.94 4.90
C VAL A 98 -0.91 16.14 4.56
N ASP A 99 -0.26 15.59 5.58
CA ASP A 99 0.77 14.58 5.41
C ASP A 99 0.14 13.19 5.21
N GLU A 100 0.19 12.67 3.99
CA GLU A 100 -0.38 11.37 3.61
C GLU A 100 0.31 10.18 4.27
N LYS A 101 1.55 10.37 4.74
CA LYS A 101 2.35 9.32 5.37
C LYS A 101 2.24 9.37 6.89
N ALA A 102 1.53 10.35 7.44
CA ALA A 102 1.36 10.49 8.88
C ALA A 102 0.69 9.25 9.48
N THR A 103 1.11 8.91 10.70
CA THR A 103 0.61 7.76 11.45
C THR A 103 0.11 8.21 12.82
N ASN A 104 -0.85 7.48 13.37
CA ASN A 104 -1.28 7.64 14.76
C ASN A 104 -0.34 6.94 15.75
N PHE A 105 0.69 6.21 15.27
CA PHE A 105 1.70 5.59 16.11
C PHE A 105 2.80 6.58 16.49
N PRO A 106 3.37 6.46 17.69
CA PRO A 106 4.52 7.27 18.06
C PRO A 106 5.74 6.85 17.22
N ARG A 107 6.64 7.80 16.92
CA ARG A 107 7.74 7.59 15.95
C ARG A 107 8.77 6.56 16.39
N ASP A 108 8.87 6.31 17.69
CA ASP A 108 9.70 5.23 18.26
C ASP A 108 9.17 3.84 17.90
N VAL A 109 7.87 3.71 17.65
CA VAL A 109 7.23 2.46 17.21
C VAL A 109 7.19 2.37 15.68
N TRP A 110 6.82 3.45 15.01
CA TRP A 110 6.78 3.52 13.55
C TRP A 110 7.09 4.93 13.04
N ASP A 111 8.21 5.08 12.33
CA ASP A 111 8.55 6.31 11.62
C ASP A 111 8.38 6.11 10.10
N PRO A 112 7.36 6.74 9.48
CA PRO A 112 7.15 6.71 8.03
C PRO A 112 8.31 7.29 7.21
N THR A 113 9.21 8.04 7.84
CA THR A 113 10.36 8.68 7.21
C THR A 113 11.68 7.91 7.38
N ASP A 114 11.68 6.84 8.18
CA ASP A 114 12.85 5.97 8.39
C ASP A 114 13.02 4.97 7.24
N MET A 115 13.36 5.50 6.07
CA MET A 115 13.59 4.71 4.86
C MET A 115 15.08 4.71 4.51
N HIS A 116 15.72 3.57 4.76
CA HIS A 116 17.14 3.37 4.49
C HIS A 116 17.47 3.26 3.00
N GLU A 117 18.64 3.75 2.59
CA GLU A 117 19.05 3.78 1.18
C GLU A 117 19.14 2.36 0.57
N GLU A 118 19.56 1.38 1.36
CA GLU A 118 19.63 -0.02 0.96
C GLU A 118 18.27 -0.66 0.64
N TRP A 119 17.16 -0.09 1.12
CA TRP A 119 15.81 -0.62 0.90
C TRP A 119 15.19 -0.16 -0.42
N PHE A 120 15.81 0.79 -1.12
CA PHE A 120 15.32 1.23 -2.42
C PHE A 120 15.52 0.13 -3.47
N ALA A 121 14.53 -0.03 -4.35
CA ALA A 121 14.51 -1.08 -5.38
C ALA A 121 15.80 -1.12 -6.22
N ASP A 122 16.36 0.04 -6.57
CA ASP A 122 17.60 0.16 -7.34
C ASP A 122 18.82 -0.44 -6.61
N LYS A 123 18.88 -0.29 -5.28
CA LYS A 123 19.98 -0.80 -4.45
C LYS A 123 19.80 -2.30 -4.19
N ILE A 124 18.57 -2.72 -3.87
CA ILE A 124 18.22 -4.14 -3.74
C ILE A 124 18.56 -4.90 -5.02
N GLY A 125 18.17 -4.39 -6.19
CA GLY A 125 18.46 -5.02 -7.48
C GLY A 125 19.96 -5.15 -7.76
N LYS A 126 20.77 -4.15 -7.38
CA LYS A 126 22.24 -4.21 -7.50
C LYS A 126 22.84 -5.26 -6.57
N ILE A 127 22.40 -5.33 -5.31
CA ILE A 127 22.88 -6.31 -4.34
C ILE A 127 22.60 -7.72 -4.86
N ILE A 128 21.34 -8.01 -5.19
CA ILE A 128 20.90 -9.33 -5.69
C ILE A 128 21.62 -9.70 -6.99
N GLY A 129 21.71 -8.76 -7.94
CA GLY A 129 22.41 -9.00 -9.20
C GLY A 129 23.91 -9.22 -9.02
N SER A 130 24.54 -8.49 -8.09
CA SER A 130 25.95 -8.66 -7.76
C SER A 130 26.24 -10.00 -7.09
N ASP A 131 25.39 -10.44 -6.16
CA ASP A 131 25.53 -11.73 -5.49
C ASP A 131 25.37 -12.89 -6.47
N GLN A 132 24.39 -12.78 -7.38
CA GLN A 132 24.18 -13.77 -8.43
C GLN A 132 25.37 -13.83 -9.41
N THR A 133 25.97 -12.69 -9.74
CA THR A 133 27.17 -12.63 -10.59
C THR A 133 28.38 -13.26 -9.89
N ARG A 134 28.61 -12.95 -8.62
CA ARG A 134 29.72 -13.52 -7.83
C ARG A 134 29.64 -15.04 -7.76
N PHE A 135 28.46 -15.57 -7.41
CA PHE A 135 28.22 -17.01 -7.38
C PHE A 135 28.55 -17.69 -8.72
N LEU A 136 28.09 -17.13 -9.84
CA LEU A 136 28.37 -17.66 -11.18
C LEU A 136 29.87 -17.59 -11.52
N THR A 137 30.57 -16.52 -11.17
CA THR A 137 32.00 -16.38 -11.45
C THR A 137 32.84 -17.40 -10.68
N GLU A 138 32.52 -17.65 -9.41
CA GLU A 138 33.18 -18.66 -8.58
C GLU A 138 32.95 -20.07 -9.14
N PHE A 139 31.72 -20.42 -9.50
CA PHE A 139 31.39 -21.70 -10.12
C PHE A 139 32.16 -21.94 -11.43
N VAL A 140 32.24 -20.92 -12.30
CA VAL A 140 32.99 -21.00 -13.55
C VAL A 140 34.49 -21.17 -13.29
N ALA A 141 35.05 -20.43 -12.33
CA ALA A 141 36.46 -20.54 -11.98
C ALA A 141 36.81 -21.94 -11.41
N GLU A 142 35.95 -22.51 -10.57
CA GLU A 142 36.12 -23.86 -10.03
C GLU A 142 36.04 -24.93 -11.13
N ALA A 143 35.06 -24.83 -12.03
CA ALA A 143 34.94 -25.73 -13.16
C ALA A 143 36.15 -25.67 -14.11
N GLN A 144 36.74 -24.48 -14.31
CA GLN A 144 37.96 -24.31 -15.11
C GLN A 144 39.18 -24.94 -14.42
N LYS A 145 39.30 -24.78 -13.10
CA LYS A 145 40.38 -25.38 -12.30
C LYS A 145 40.35 -26.91 -12.37
N ILE A 146 39.18 -27.53 -12.17
CA ILE A 146 39.00 -28.98 -12.27
C ILE A 146 39.39 -29.49 -13.67
N ARG A 147 38.96 -28.80 -14.73
CA ARG A 147 39.32 -29.15 -16.12
C ARG A 147 40.83 -29.07 -16.37
N TYR A 148 41.50 -28.06 -15.83
CA TYR A 148 42.94 -27.91 -15.93
C TYR A 148 43.68 -29.05 -15.21
N GLU A 149 43.26 -29.37 -13.99
CA GLU A 149 43.84 -30.46 -13.21
C GLU A 149 43.68 -31.82 -13.90
N GLN A 150 42.51 -32.12 -14.49
CA GLN A 150 42.28 -33.34 -15.30
C GLN A 150 43.17 -33.41 -16.55
N GLN A 151 43.44 -32.29 -17.21
CA GLN A 151 44.33 -32.26 -18.39
C GLN A 151 45.81 -32.45 -18.03
N THR A 152 46.23 -31.91 -16.88
CA THR A 152 47.62 -32.05 -16.38
C THR A 152 47.91 -33.45 -15.83
N SER A 153 46.93 -34.10 -15.20
CA SER A 153 47.06 -35.48 -14.70
C SER A 153 47.00 -36.54 -15.80
N GLY A 154 46.50 -36.21 -17.00
CA GLY A 154 46.53 -37.06 -18.19
C GLY A 154 47.77 -36.91 -19.09
N SER A 155 48.69 -35.97 -18.81
CA SER A 155 49.84 -35.68 -19.70
C SER A 155 51.08 -36.56 -19.47
N GLY A 156 50.93 -37.75 -18.88
CA GLY A 156 51.98 -38.76 -18.77
C GLY A 156 52.25 -39.54 -20.07
N GLN A 157 51.37 -39.44 -21.07
CA GLN A 157 51.57 -40.03 -22.39
C GLN A 157 50.98 -39.15 -23.48
N ARG A 158 51.78 -38.22 -24.05
CA ARG A 158 51.40 -37.58 -25.32
C ARG A 158 52.64 -37.31 -26.16
N GLU A 159 52.77 -38.17 -27.17
CA GLU A 159 53.81 -38.17 -28.17
C GLU A 159 53.90 -36.83 -28.92
N LYS A 160 55.15 -36.43 -29.22
CA LYS A 160 55.60 -35.53 -30.31
C LYS A 160 54.68 -34.34 -30.62
N ARG A 161 54.97 -33.19 -29.98
CA ARG A 161 54.38 -31.90 -30.35
C ARG A 161 54.70 -31.59 -31.81
N SER A 162 53.66 -31.40 -32.64
CA SER A 162 53.80 -30.87 -33.99
C SER A 162 54.24 -29.41 -33.94
N ARG A 163 55.32 -29.12 -34.65
CA ARG A 163 55.87 -27.77 -34.86
C ARG A 163 54.84 -26.93 -35.62
N ILE A 164 54.40 -25.82 -35.01
CA ILE A 164 53.51 -24.84 -35.64
C ILE A 164 54.38 -23.90 -36.49
N GLU A 165 54.15 -23.89 -37.80
CA GLU A 165 54.78 -22.93 -38.70
C GLU A 165 53.85 -21.73 -38.93
N PHE A 166 54.35 -20.53 -38.66
CA PHE A 166 53.65 -19.29 -38.94
C PHE A 166 54.02 -18.84 -40.36
N ALA A 167 53.07 -18.90 -41.28
CA ALA A 167 53.26 -18.42 -42.64
C ALA A 167 53.44 -16.88 -42.63
N THR A 168 54.62 -16.41 -43.04
CA THR A 168 54.86 -14.98 -43.29
C THR A 168 54.28 -14.60 -44.65
N SER A 169 53.11 -13.96 -44.67
CA SER A 169 52.55 -13.38 -45.89
C SER A 169 53.35 -12.13 -46.29
N ARG A 170 54.09 -12.20 -47.41
CA ARG A 170 54.71 -11.03 -48.04
C ARG A 170 53.64 -10.28 -48.82
N ARG A 171 53.37 -9.04 -48.41
CA ARG A 171 52.60 -8.06 -49.18
C ARG A 171 53.25 -7.81 -50.54
N ARG A 172 52.45 -7.82 -51.60
CA ARG A 172 52.67 -7.06 -52.83
C ARG A 172 51.40 -6.31 -53.16
#